data_AF-A0A8C6T9R1-F1
#
_entry.id   AF-A0A8C6T9R1-F1
#
_cell.length_a   1.000
_cell.length_b   1.000
_cell.length_c   1.000
_cell.angle_alpha   90.00
_cell.angle_beta   90.00
_cell.angle_gamma   90.00
#
_symmetry.space_group_name_H-M   'P 1'
#
loop_
_entity.id
_entity.type
_entity.pdbx_description
1 polymer ?
#
loop_
_entity_poly.entity_id
_entity_poly.type
_entity_poly.pdbx_seq_one_letter_code
_entity_poly.pdbx_strand_id
1 'polypeptide(L)'
;MIQNLYKDSLLFPDRNLSIHRSMSGSAKKPRTDNMSVRKIGTHNGTFHCDEVLACFFLRQLPEYKNAEIVRTRDPAKLAECDIVVDVGGKFDPKTHRYDHHQRTFSESYHSLCPEKPWVTKLSSAGLVYLHFGRRLLSQLTQLKEDDQQLEVLYDKEVDAVDNGISQSEGEARYSVSTTLSSRVGYLNPRWNSKSQDTEEGFKKALALVGEEFLDRLDFYKSSWLPARAVVQEAVKQRHKVDPSGEVMMFSQGGCPWKEHLFALEKELQVETPIKFILYPDQNGHWRIQCVPAGLNTFQNRVSLLEEWRGIRDEALSELSGIKECIFVHAAGFIGGNKTQEGALEMARRTLQAFAQCTAANGKS
;
A
#
# COMPACT_ATOMS: atom_id res chain seq x y z
N MET A 1 8.12 -25.85 -17.24
CA MET A 1 7.18 -26.89 -17.70
C MET A 1 5.80 -26.47 -17.19
N ILE A 2 5.00 -25.91 -18.10
CA ILE A 2 3.76 -25.15 -17.83
C ILE A 2 2.56 -26.08 -17.99
N GLN A 3 1.66 -26.17 -17.00
CA GLN A 3 0.24 -26.55 -17.17
C GLN A 3 -0.58 -25.87 -16.05
N ASN A 4 -1.42 -24.87 -16.34
CA ASN A 4 -2.84 -24.96 -16.72
C ASN A 4 -3.74 -25.63 -15.67
N LEU A 5 -4.47 -24.85 -14.87
CA LEU A 5 -5.76 -25.26 -14.28
C LEU A 5 -6.71 -24.05 -14.18
N TYR A 6 -7.57 -23.90 -15.18
CA TYR A 6 -8.87 -23.22 -15.10
C TYR A 6 -9.87 -24.10 -15.86
N LYS A 7 -11.07 -24.30 -15.26
CA LYS A 7 -12.25 -25.13 -15.63
C LYS A 7 -12.54 -26.13 -14.48
N ASP A 8 -13.74 -26.31 -13.92
CA ASP A 8 -15.10 -26.07 -14.37
C ASP A 8 -16.09 -25.90 -13.17
N SER A 9 -17.30 -25.49 -13.53
CA SER A 9 -18.52 -25.15 -12.80
C SER A 9 -19.27 -26.27 -12.06
N LEU A 10 -20.01 -25.84 -11.00
CA LEU A 10 -21.37 -26.22 -10.53
C LEU A 10 -21.85 -27.69 -10.64
N LEU A 11 -22.28 -28.26 -9.49
CA LEU A 11 -23.64 -28.78 -9.24
C LEU A 11 -23.72 -29.51 -7.87
N PHE A 12 -24.72 -29.14 -7.06
CA PHE A 12 -25.16 -29.85 -5.85
C PHE A 12 -25.93 -31.13 -6.18
N PRO A 13 -26.01 -32.09 -5.24
CA PRO A 13 -27.33 -32.61 -4.93
C PRO A 13 -27.62 -32.76 -3.43
N ASP A 14 -28.89 -32.47 -3.11
CA ASP A 14 -29.60 -32.77 -1.88
C ASP A 14 -29.50 -34.25 -1.46
N ARG A 15 -29.33 -34.49 -0.15
CA ARG A 15 -29.85 -35.69 0.51
C ARG A 15 -30.41 -35.37 1.89
N ASN A 16 -31.74 -35.39 1.94
CA ASN A 16 -32.56 -35.60 3.13
C ASN A 16 -32.22 -36.94 3.79
N LEU A 17 -31.96 -36.92 5.10
CA LEU A 17 -32.08 -38.10 5.96
C LEU A 17 -32.59 -37.65 7.34
N SER A 18 -33.87 -37.92 7.55
CA SER A 18 -34.56 -37.79 8.82
C SER A 18 -34.21 -38.98 9.73
N ILE A 19 -33.73 -38.70 10.94
CA ILE A 19 -33.68 -39.69 12.02
C ILE A 19 -34.24 -39.03 13.28
N HIS A 20 -35.45 -39.46 13.65
CA HIS A 20 -36.03 -39.25 14.96
C HIS A 20 -35.32 -40.16 15.99
N ARG A 21 -34.83 -39.57 17.09
CA ARG A 21 -34.64 -40.30 18.35
C ARG A 21 -34.87 -39.36 19.53
N SER A 22 -35.67 -39.82 20.49
CA SER A 22 -36.19 -39.03 21.59
C SER A 22 -35.31 -39.09 22.85
N MET A 23 -35.43 -38.00 23.60
CA MET A 23 -35.42 -37.84 25.06
C MET A 23 -34.11 -37.79 25.89
N SER A 24 -34.12 -36.71 26.69
CA SER A 24 -33.53 -36.46 28.00
C SER A 24 -32.01 -36.31 28.10
N GLY A 25 -31.57 -35.05 28.04
CA GLY A 25 -30.32 -34.58 28.64
C GLY A 25 -30.52 -33.15 29.13
N SER A 26 -30.37 -32.94 30.44
CA SER A 26 -30.39 -31.63 31.10
C SER A 26 -29.62 -30.57 30.30
N ALA A 27 -30.29 -29.47 29.96
CA ALA A 27 -29.66 -28.30 29.36
C ALA A 27 -28.63 -27.73 30.35
N LYS A 28 -27.36 -28.09 30.16
CA LYS A 28 -26.25 -27.39 30.80
C LYS A 28 -26.27 -25.95 30.27
N LYS A 29 -26.61 -24.99 31.14
CA LYS A 29 -26.39 -23.56 30.90
C LYS A 29 -24.98 -23.38 30.33
N PRO A 30 -24.78 -22.58 29.28
CA PRO A 30 -23.43 -22.21 28.86
C PRO A 30 -22.78 -21.54 30.07
N ARG A 31 -21.63 -22.07 30.50
CA ARG A 31 -20.75 -21.35 31.42
C ARG A 31 -20.37 -20.07 30.68
N THR A 32 -20.86 -18.93 31.14
CA THR A 32 -20.24 -17.65 30.83
C THR A 32 -18.87 -17.71 31.50
N ASP A 33 -17.84 -18.04 30.73
CA ASP A 33 -16.48 -17.70 31.17
C ASP A 33 -16.51 -16.22 31.48
N ASN A 34 -16.18 -15.89 32.72
CA ASN A 34 -15.97 -14.53 33.15
C ASN A 34 -14.66 -14.09 32.48
N MET A 35 -14.73 -13.81 31.17
CA MET A 35 -13.59 -13.43 30.34
C MET A 35 -13.10 -12.10 30.89
N SER A 36 -12.07 -12.14 31.73
CA SER A 36 -11.36 -10.95 32.17
C SER A 36 -11.00 -10.15 30.92
N VAL A 37 -11.36 -8.86 30.91
CA VAL A 37 -11.00 -7.95 29.82
C VAL A 37 -9.48 -8.01 29.63
N ARG A 38 -9.03 -8.38 28.43
CA ARG A 38 -7.60 -8.42 28.10
C ARG A 38 -6.99 -7.03 28.28
N LYS A 39 -5.70 -6.96 28.59
CA LYS A 39 -4.95 -5.72 28.83
C LYS A 39 -3.77 -5.61 27.88
N ILE A 40 -3.67 -4.48 27.19
CA ILE A 40 -2.53 -4.07 26.36
C ILE A 40 -1.75 -3.02 27.15
N GLY A 41 -0.54 -3.35 27.59
CA GLY A 41 0.35 -2.43 28.29
C GLY A 41 1.18 -1.59 27.32
N THR A 42 1.28 -0.29 27.56
CA THR A 42 2.23 0.60 26.86
C THR A 42 2.64 1.76 27.76
N HIS A 43 3.58 2.61 27.35
CA HIS A 43 4.06 3.70 28.18
C HIS A 43 3.05 4.86 28.31
N ASN A 44 3.19 5.66 29.37
CA ASN A 44 2.35 6.84 29.66
C ASN A 44 3.03 8.20 29.37
N GLY A 45 4.08 8.21 28.54
CA GLY A 45 4.76 9.46 28.15
C GLY A 45 4.14 10.12 26.92
N THR A 46 4.90 11.05 26.33
CA THR A 46 4.70 11.51 24.95
C THR A 46 4.54 10.28 24.06
N PHE A 47 3.43 10.22 23.34
CA PHE A 47 3.11 9.08 22.51
C PHE A 47 3.58 9.25 21.07
N HIS A 48 3.93 8.14 20.43
CA HIS A 48 4.42 8.09 19.05
C HIS A 48 3.44 7.29 18.17
N CYS A 49 3.71 7.25 16.87
CA CYS A 49 2.89 6.44 15.97
C CYS A 49 3.05 4.96 16.26
N ASP A 50 4.25 4.55 16.68
CA ASP A 50 4.62 3.18 17.00
C ASP A 50 3.60 2.50 17.94
N GLU A 51 3.54 2.91 19.20
CA GLU A 51 2.71 2.21 20.18
C GLU A 51 1.21 2.43 19.94
N VAL A 52 0.83 3.55 19.33
CA VAL A 52 -0.55 3.83 18.95
C VAL A 52 -1.01 2.84 17.87
N LEU A 53 -0.19 2.63 16.83
CA LEU A 53 -0.48 1.72 15.74
C LEU A 53 -0.44 0.25 16.21
N ALA A 54 0.52 -0.12 17.05
CA ALA A 54 0.57 -1.42 17.71
C ALA A 54 -0.72 -1.72 18.50
N CYS A 55 -1.18 -0.76 19.30
CA CYS A 55 -2.45 -0.88 20.03
C CYS A 55 -3.66 -1.01 19.10
N PHE A 56 -3.69 -0.26 17.99
CA PHE A 56 -4.75 -0.33 16.99
C PHE A 56 -4.81 -1.73 16.35
N PHE A 57 -3.67 -2.27 15.91
CA PHE A 57 -3.58 -3.60 15.30
C PHE A 57 -4.09 -4.70 16.22
N LEU A 58 -3.62 -4.70 17.48
CA LEU A 58 -4.05 -5.69 18.45
C LEU A 58 -5.58 -5.64 18.64
N ARG A 59 -6.17 -4.45 18.75
CA ARG A 59 -7.62 -4.28 18.88
C ARG A 59 -8.46 -4.72 17.67
N GLN A 60 -7.85 -5.07 16.54
CA GLN A 60 -8.59 -5.70 15.44
C GLN A 60 -8.74 -7.21 15.60
N LEU A 61 -7.96 -7.83 16.49
CA LEU A 61 -8.04 -9.26 16.76
C LEU A 61 -9.17 -9.59 17.74
N PRO A 62 -9.92 -10.71 17.54
CA PRO A 62 -11.05 -11.06 18.40
C PRO A 62 -10.73 -11.10 19.89
N GLU A 63 -9.57 -11.63 20.26
CA GLU A 63 -9.14 -11.74 21.66
C GLU A 63 -8.85 -10.38 22.33
N TYR A 64 -8.47 -9.36 21.56
CA TYR A 64 -8.09 -8.04 22.07
C TYR A 64 -9.07 -6.92 21.67
N LYS A 65 -10.17 -7.25 20.97
CA LYS A 65 -11.14 -6.29 20.44
C LYS A 65 -11.62 -5.26 21.47
N ASN A 66 -11.87 -5.74 22.69
CA ASN A 66 -12.33 -4.92 23.81
C ASN A 66 -11.23 -4.72 24.87
N ALA A 67 -9.96 -4.97 24.53
CA ALA A 67 -8.87 -4.91 25.49
C ALA A 67 -8.70 -3.50 26.05
N GLU A 68 -8.49 -3.41 27.36
CA GLU A 68 -8.10 -2.18 28.05
C GLU A 68 -6.67 -1.82 27.64
N ILE A 69 -6.42 -0.55 27.30
CA ILE A 69 -5.06 -0.07 27.07
C ILE A 69 -4.56 0.55 28.37
N VAL A 70 -3.60 -0.11 29.00
CA VAL A 70 -2.98 0.31 30.26
C VAL A 70 -1.71 1.11 29.95
N ARG A 71 -1.81 2.44 30.03
CA ARG A 71 -0.66 3.35 29.85
C ARG A 71 0.10 3.51 31.17
N THR A 72 1.28 2.90 31.30
CA THR A 72 2.13 2.96 32.50
C THR A 72 3.58 2.56 32.21
N ARG A 73 4.50 2.92 33.12
CA ARG A 73 5.87 2.37 33.17
C ARG A 73 6.13 1.52 34.41
N ASP A 74 5.09 1.30 35.22
CA ASP A 74 5.17 0.47 36.44
C ASP A 74 5.31 -1.02 36.06
N PRO A 75 6.46 -1.67 36.36
CA PRO A 75 6.67 -3.06 35.99
C PRO A 75 5.64 -4.02 36.58
N ALA A 76 5.10 -3.73 37.77
CA ALA A 76 4.08 -4.58 38.40
C ALA A 76 2.77 -4.56 37.60
N LYS A 77 2.34 -3.37 37.15
CA LYS A 77 1.15 -3.23 36.30
C LYS A 77 1.36 -3.81 34.90
N LEU A 78 2.55 -3.65 34.33
CA LEU A 78 2.90 -4.26 33.04
C LEU A 78 2.94 -5.80 33.12
N ALA A 79 3.31 -6.38 34.27
CA ALA A 79 3.27 -7.82 34.48
C ALA A 79 1.85 -8.39 34.47
N GLU A 80 0.84 -7.59 34.82
CA GLU A 80 -0.58 -7.97 34.74
C GLU A 80 -1.16 -7.86 33.32
N CYS A 81 -0.43 -7.27 32.37
CA CYS A 81 -0.88 -7.12 30.99
C CYS A 81 -0.64 -8.39 30.17
N ASP A 82 -1.63 -8.77 29.37
CA ASP A 82 -1.57 -9.94 28.48
C ASP A 82 -0.53 -9.75 27.38
N ILE A 83 -0.38 -8.52 26.90
CA ILE A 83 0.59 -8.11 25.89
C ILE A 83 1.12 -6.72 26.24
N VAL A 84 2.41 -6.48 25.99
CA VAL A 84 3.07 -5.20 26.27
C VAL A 84 3.81 -4.75 25.02
N VAL A 85 3.61 -3.49 24.63
CA VAL A 85 4.22 -2.86 23.45
C VAL A 85 4.93 -1.58 23.85
N ASP A 86 6.09 -1.33 23.25
CA ASP A 86 6.86 -0.08 23.37
C ASP A 86 7.26 0.32 24.81
N VAL A 87 7.29 -0.65 25.73
CA VAL A 87 7.70 -0.44 27.10
C VAL A 87 8.15 -1.76 27.73
N GLY A 88 9.00 -1.68 28.76
CA GLY A 88 9.41 -2.82 29.57
C GLY A 88 10.79 -3.38 29.27
N GLY A 89 11.49 -2.86 28.26
CA GLY A 89 12.88 -3.19 27.97
C GLY A 89 13.08 -4.62 27.46
N LYS A 90 12.07 -5.24 26.84
CA LYS A 90 12.13 -6.66 26.43
C LYS A 90 11.37 -6.92 25.13
N PHE A 91 12.05 -7.56 24.17
CA PHE A 91 11.41 -8.30 23.08
C PHE A 91 11.38 -9.80 23.40
N ASP A 92 10.19 -10.39 23.47
CA ASP A 92 9.95 -11.81 23.64
C ASP A 92 8.55 -12.18 23.13
N PRO A 93 8.43 -12.77 21.92
CA PRO A 93 7.14 -13.08 21.31
C PRO A 93 6.38 -14.19 22.04
N LYS A 94 7.08 -15.08 22.78
CA LYS A 94 6.45 -16.16 23.55
C LYS A 94 5.68 -15.63 24.75
N THR A 95 6.13 -14.50 25.30
CA THR A 95 5.47 -13.81 26.42
C THR A 95 4.79 -12.52 25.98
N HIS A 96 4.62 -12.31 24.67
CA HIS A 96 4.00 -11.11 24.09
C HIS A 96 4.55 -9.80 24.65
N ARG A 97 5.88 -9.67 24.62
CA ARG A 97 6.60 -8.43 24.94
C ARG A 97 7.25 -7.93 23.65
N TYR A 98 6.82 -6.76 23.19
CA TYR A 98 7.20 -6.18 21.91
C TYR A 98 7.73 -4.77 22.13
N ASP A 99 8.92 -4.68 22.71
CA ASP A 99 9.64 -3.43 22.90
C ASP A 99 10.98 -3.49 22.19
N HIS A 100 11.37 -2.41 21.52
CA HIS A 100 12.57 -2.31 20.69
C HIS A 100 13.68 -1.41 21.27
N HIS A 101 13.46 -0.83 22.45
CA HIS A 101 14.35 0.15 23.09
C HIS A 101 15.66 -0.41 23.66
N GLN A 102 15.88 -1.73 23.64
CA GLN A 102 17.09 -2.29 24.22
C GLN A 102 18.32 -1.94 23.38
N ARG A 103 19.44 -1.64 24.04
CA ARG A 103 20.71 -1.34 23.36
C ARG A 103 21.15 -2.45 22.40
N THR A 104 20.81 -3.68 22.71
CA THR A 104 21.16 -4.88 21.94
C THR A 104 20.11 -5.26 20.89
N PHE A 105 18.98 -4.55 20.83
CA PHE A 105 17.91 -4.90 19.90
C PHE A 105 18.29 -4.46 18.48
N SER A 106 18.38 -5.42 17.57
CA SER A 106 18.78 -5.23 16.16
C SER A 106 17.93 -6.06 15.20
N GLU A 107 16.74 -6.51 15.64
CA GLU A 107 15.88 -7.36 14.82
C GLU A 107 15.26 -6.54 13.68
N SER A 108 15.16 -7.19 12.52
CA SER A 108 14.51 -6.72 11.29
C SER A 108 13.52 -7.79 10.81
N TYR A 109 12.74 -7.49 9.77
CA TYR A 109 11.98 -8.55 9.09
C TYR A 109 12.89 -9.69 8.64
N HIS A 110 14.03 -9.38 8.00
CA HIS A 110 14.94 -10.41 7.50
C HIS A 110 15.53 -11.28 8.61
N SER A 111 15.85 -10.72 9.79
CA SER A 111 16.42 -11.54 10.89
C SER A 111 15.39 -12.49 11.52
N LEU A 112 14.12 -12.08 11.59
CA LEU A 112 13.03 -12.87 12.18
C LEU A 112 12.28 -13.74 11.16
N CYS A 113 12.37 -13.40 9.86
CA CYS A 113 11.66 -13.98 8.74
C CYS A 113 12.60 -13.95 7.50
N PRO A 114 13.57 -14.89 7.40
CA PRO A 114 14.67 -14.84 6.43
C PRO A 114 14.28 -14.79 4.95
N GLU A 115 13.05 -15.17 4.62
CA GLU A 115 12.47 -15.07 3.29
C GLU A 115 12.15 -13.63 2.87
N LYS A 116 12.05 -12.69 3.82
CA LYS A 116 11.79 -11.27 3.53
C LYS A 116 13.11 -10.51 3.39
N PRO A 117 13.24 -9.60 2.41
CA PRO A 117 14.50 -8.92 2.12
C PRO A 117 14.77 -7.68 3.00
N TRP A 118 13.82 -7.26 3.84
CA TRP A 118 13.92 -5.98 4.54
C TRP A 118 14.79 -6.09 5.81
N VAL A 119 15.88 -5.33 5.80
CA VAL A 119 16.88 -5.29 6.88
C VAL A 119 16.71 -4.10 7.83
N THR A 120 15.72 -3.25 7.56
CA THR A 120 15.31 -2.16 8.44
C THR A 120 14.93 -2.72 9.80
N LYS A 121 15.52 -2.16 10.87
CA LYS A 121 15.20 -2.50 12.26
C LYS A 121 13.70 -2.30 12.51
N LEU A 122 13.08 -3.15 13.33
CA LEU A 122 11.64 -3.11 13.61
C LEU A 122 11.29 -2.16 14.78
N SER A 123 10.14 -1.49 14.65
CA SER A 123 9.49 -0.79 15.77
C SER A 123 8.59 -1.75 16.56
N SER A 124 7.95 -1.29 17.63
CA SER A 124 6.98 -2.13 18.37
C SER A 124 5.75 -2.49 17.51
N ALA A 125 5.27 -1.58 16.65
CA ALA A 125 4.23 -1.79 15.66
C ALA A 125 4.69 -2.77 14.58
N GLY A 126 5.94 -2.65 14.14
CA GLY A 126 6.58 -3.58 13.23
C GLY A 126 6.63 -5.00 13.78
N LEU A 127 7.03 -5.14 15.05
CA LEU A 127 7.04 -6.42 15.76
C LEU A 127 5.63 -7.01 15.90
N VAL A 128 4.65 -6.19 16.30
CA VAL A 128 3.25 -6.61 16.37
C VAL A 128 2.75 -7.03 14.99
N TYR A 129 3.03 -6.27 13.94
CA TYR A 129 2.63 -6.60 12.58
C TYR A 129 3.33 -7.85 12.06
N LEU A 130 4.61 -8.08 12.40
CA LEU A 130 5.32 -9.29 12.02
C LEU A 130 4.64 -10.54 12.60
N HIS A 131 4.26 -10.50 13.88
CA HIS A 131 3.70 -11.65 14.59
C HIS A 131 2.19 -11.83 14.41
N PHE A 132 1.45 -10.73 14.16
CA PHE A 132 -0.01 -10.75 14.09
C PHE A 132 -0.58 -10.22 12.77
N GLY A 133 0.23 -9.63 11.89
CA GLY A 133 -0.20 -8.92 10.68
C GLY A 133 -0.99 -9.79 9.71
N ARG A 134 -0.61 -11.06 9.52
CA ARG A 134 -1.39 -12.00 8.69
C ARG A 134 -2.78 -12.26 9.26
N ARG A 135 -2.87 -12.53 10.57
CA ARG A 135 -4.14 -12.71 11.27
C ARG A 135 -4.98 -11.44 11.21
N LEU A 136 -4.37 -10.29 11.49
CA LEU A 136 -4.97 -8.95 11.39
C LEU A 136 -5.58 -8.72 9.99
N LEU A 137 -4.79 -8.90 8.94
CA LEU A 137 -5.23 -8.72 7.56
C LEU A 137 -6.32 -9.71 7.20
N SER A 138 -6.21 -10.97 7.62
CA SER A 138 -7.26 -11.98 7.40
C SER A 138 -8.57 -11.57 8.04
N GLN A 139 -8.56 -11.08 9.28
CA GLN A 139 -9.74 -10.57 9.97
C GLN A 139 -10.35 -9.36 9.25
N LEU A 140 -9.54 -8.40 8.80
CA LEU A 140 -10.03 -7.18 8.17
C LEU A 140 -10.49 -7.39 6.72
N THR A 141 -9.86 -8.30 5.99
CA THR A 141 -10.12 -8.51 4.56
C THR A 141 -11.00 -9.70 4.27
N GLN A 142 -11.18 -10.62 5.22
CA GLN A 142 -11.84 -11.92 5.04
C GLN A 142 -11.11 -12.85 4.05
N LEU A 143 -9.86 -12.55 3.69
CA LEU A 143 -8.98 -13.46 2.97
C LEU A 143 -8.41 -14.51 3.94
N LYS A 144 -8.06 -15.69 3.42
CA LYS A 144 -7.39 -16.72 4.23
C LYS A 144 -5.94 -16.32 4.51
N GLU A 145 -5.38 -16.77 5.62
CA GLU A 145 -3.99 -16.46 6.00
C GLU A 145 -2.95 -17.01 5.01
N ASP A 146 -3.28 -18.05 4.24
CA ASP A 146 -2.44 -18.63 3.18
C ASP A 146 -2.75 -18.09 1.78
N ASP A 147 -3.60 -17.07 1.67
CA ASP A 147 -3.96 -16.44 0.39
C ASP A 147 -2.80 -15.60 -0.16
N GLN A 148 -2.45 -15.82 -1.43
CA GLN A 148 -1.38 -15.06 -2.09
C GLN A 148 -1.67 -13.55 -2.13
N GLN A 149 -2.94 -13.14 -2.24
CA GLN A 149 -3.31 -11.73 -2.17
C GLN A 149 -3.05 -11.15 -0.78
N LEU A 150 -3.25 -11.93 0.28
CA LEU A 150 -2.96 -11.51 1.64
C LEU A 150 -1.45 -11.31 1.83
N GLU A 151 -0.60 -12.18 1.28
CA GLU A 151 0.86 -11.97 1.30
C GLU A 151 1.27 -10.69 0.57
N VAL A 152 0.65 -10.38 -0.57
CA VAL A 152 0.93 -9.12 -1.29
C VAL A 152 0.51 -7.90 -0.47
N LEU A 153 -0.57 -7.99 0.32
CA LEU A 153 -0.99 -6.92 1.23
C LEU A 153 -0.06 -6.81 2.45
N TYR A 154 0.39 -7.94 2.99
CA TYR A 154 1.32 -8.01 4.12
C TYR A 154 2.68 -7.37 3.78
N ASP A 155 3.09 -7.46 2.51
CA ASP A 155 4.34 -6.88 2.03
C ASP A 155 4.26 -5.36 1.76
N LYS A 156 3.10 -4.73 2.01
CA LYS A 156 2.99 -3.27 1.98
C LYS A 156 3.59 -2.67 3.25
N GLU A 157 4.41 -1.64 3.08
CA GLU A 157 5.20 -1.05 4.17
C GLU A 157 4.32 -0.48 5.30
N VAL A 158 4.64 -0.85 6.54
CA VAL A 158 3.99 -0.34 7.75
C VAL A 158 4.99 0.34 8.71
N ASP A 159 6.29 0.04 8.63
CA ASP A 159 7.19 0.17 9.80
C ASP A 159 8.43 1.09 9.65
N ALA A 160 8.75 1.57 8.45
CA ALA A 160 10.05 2.20 8.21
C ALA A 160 10.25 3.57 8.93
N VAL A 161 9.17 4.31 9.19
CA VAL A 161 9.24 5.71 9.65
C VAL A 161 9.60 5.83 11.13
N ASP A 162 9.17 4.89 11.97
CA ASP A 162 9.26 5.03 13.43
C ASP A 162 10.61 4.56 14.02
N ASN A 163 11.49 3.95 13.21
CA ASN A 163 12.83 3.54 13.63
C ASN A 163 13.90 4.64 13.50
N GLY A 164 13.50 5.88 13.22
CA GLY A 164 14.43 7.00 13.04
C GLY A 164 15.37 6.83 11.84
N ILE A 165 14.98 6.02 10.86
CA ILE A 165 15.76 5.74 9.66
C ILE A 165 15.41 6.76 8.59
N SER A 166 16.43 7.41 8.03
CA SER A 166 16.26 8.38 6.95
C SER A 166 15.72 7.70 5.69
N GLN A 167 14.73 8.33 5.05
CA GLN A 167 14.15 7.85 3.79
C GLN A 167 15.16 7.84 2.63
N SER A 168 16.18 8.69 2.70
CA SER A 168 17.26 8.77 1.72
C SER A 168 18.59 9.04 2.41
N GLU A 169 19.69 8.69 1.73
CA GLU A 169 21.01 9.16 2.11
C GLU A 169 21.18 10.65 1.74
N GLY A 170 21.91 11.41 2.57
CA GLY A 170 22.21 12.83 2.33
C GLY A 170 21.20 13.83 2.91
N GLU A 171 21.41 15.12 2.60
CA GLU A 171 20.57 16.22 3.11
C GLU A 171 19.28 16.36 2.29
N ALA A 172 18.13 16.30 2.98
CA ALA A 172 16.83 16.48 2.34
C ALA A 172 16.65 17.93 1.87
N ARG A 173 16.22 18.12 0.62
CA ARG A 173 15.97 19.47 0.05
C ARG A 173 14.82 20.21 0.74
N TYR A 174 13.89 19.48 1.36
CA TYR A 174 12.78 20.01 2.13
C TYR A 174 12.36 18.98 3.18
N SER A 175 11.64 19.43 4.22
CA SER A 175 11.08 18.56 5.25
C SER A 175 9.57 18.39 5.05
N VAL A 176 9.09 17.15 5.20
CA VAL A 176 7.66 16.83 5.20
C VAL A 176 7.18 16.75 6.64
N SER A 177 6.39 17.73 7.06
CA SER A 177 5.85 17.81 8.42
C SER A 177 4.44 17.21 8.55
N THR A 178 3.95 16.52 7.52
CA THR A 178 2.56 16.03 7.45
C THR A 178 2.46 14.51 7.38
N THR A 179 3.52 13.79 7.74
CA THR A 179 3.50 12.33 7.84
C THR A 179 2.51 11.85 8.92
N LEU A 180 2.11 10.58 8.88
CA LEU A 180 1.27 10.00 9.93
C LEU A 180 1.91 10.17 11.31
N SER A 181 3.21 9.87 11.45
CA SER A 181 3.95 10.06 12.70
C SER A 181 3.99 11.53 13.16
N SER A 182 4.14 12.49 12.23
CA SER A 182 4.04 13.91 12.57
C SER A 182 2.65 14.29 13.08
N ARG A 183 1.59 13.83 12.39
CA ARG A 183 0.19 14.10 12.77
C ARG A 183 -0.18 13.50 14.12
N VAL A 184 0.30 12.28 14.41
CA VAL A 184 0.20 11.67 15.74
C VAL A 184 0.93 12.52 16.77
N GLY A 185 2.18 12.91 16.48
CA GLY A 185 2.98 13.78 17.34
C GLY A 185 2.25 15.08 17.71
N TYR A 186 1.51 15.69 16.77
CA TYR A 186 0.75 16.93 16.99
C TYR A 186 -0.44 16.79 17.95
N LEU A 187 -0.85 15.57 18.28
CA LEU A 187 -1.90 15.29 19.25
C LEU A 187 -1.37 15.22 20.69
N ASN A 188 -0.05 15.23 20.89
CA ASN A 188 0.54 15.38 22.21
C ASN A 188 0.33 16.80 22.75
N PRO A 189 0.24 16.98 24.08
CA PRO A 189 0.23 18.31 24.68
C PRO A 189 1.51 19.06 24.30
N ARG A 190 1.36 20.37 24.01
CA ARG A 190 2.51 21.25 23.80
C ARG A 190 3.29 21.41 25.09
N TRP A 191 4.59 21.67 24.98
CA TRP A 191 5.46 21.90 26.14
C TRP A 191 4.97 23.04 27.06
N ASN A 192 4.25 24.02 26.50
CA ASN A 192 3.69 25.16 27.22
C ASN A 192 2.19 25.02 27.56
N SER A 193 1.61 23.83 27.40
CA SER A 193 0.24 23.55 27.83
C SER A 193 0.14 23.51 29.36
N LYS A 194 -0.95 24.07 29.91
CA LYS A 194 -1.25 24.04 31.36
C LYS A 194 -1.40 22.61 31.89
N SER A 195 -1.89 21.69 31.06
CA SER A 195 -1.96 20.26 31.34
C SER A 195 -1.04 19.51 30.39
N GLN A 196 -0.31 18.54 30.93
CA GLN A 196 0.51 17.59 30.19
C GLN A 196 -0.17 16.21 30.09
N ASP A 197 -1.48 16.15 30.33
CA ASP A 197 -2.26 14.93 30.11
C ASP A 197 -2.24 14.54 28.62
N THR A 198 -2.02 13.25 28.38
CA THR A 198 -1.89 12.66 27.04
C THR A 198 -3.07 11.78 26.66
N GLU A 199 -4.00 11.50 27.59
CA GLU A 199 -5.01 10.47 27.42
C GLU A 199 -6.02 10.79 26.29
N GLU A 200 -6.53 12.02 26.24
CA GLU A 200 -7.43 12.44 25.16
C GLU A 200 -6.72 12.46 23.80
N GLY A 201 -5.47 12.95 23.77
CA GLY A 201 -4.64 12.98 22.58
C GLY A 201 -4.36 11.58 22.03
N PHE A 202 -4.08 10.62 22.92
CA PHE A 202 -3.84 9.22 22.56
C PHE A 202 -5.08 8.58 21.94
N LYS A 203 -6.28 8.84 22.47
CA LYS A 203 -7.54 8.35 21.87
C LYS A 203 -7.76 8.90 20.46
N LYS A 204 -7.48 10.19 20.25
CA LYS A 204 -7.53 10.81 18.92
C LYS A 204 -6.49 10.21 17.98
N ALA A 205 -5.29 9.93 18.48
CA ALA A 205 -4.22 9.30 17.70
C ALA A 205 -4.61 7.88 17.28
N LEU A 206 -5.22 7.10 18.18
CA LEU A 206 -5.70 5.75 17.89
C LEU A 206 -6.75 5.74 16.78
N ALA A 207 -7.68 6.69 16.79
CA ALA A 207 -8.65 6.87 15.71
C ALA A 207 -7.96 7.26 14.40
N LEU A 208 -7.05 8.24 14.46
CA LEU A 208 -6.31 8.73 13.30
C LEU A 208 -5.51 7.64 12.57
N VAL A 209 -4.69 6.86 13.30
CA VAL A 209 -3.89 5.79 12.68
C VAL A 209 -4.77 4.67 12.17
N GLY A 210 -5.88 4.41 12.85
CA GLY A 210 -6.83 3.38 12.47
C GLY A 210 -7.56 3.71 11.17
N GLU A 211 -8.08 4.94 11.05
CA GLU A 211 -8.73 5.42 9.83
C GLU A 211 -7.77 5.41 8.64
N GLU A 212 -6.54 5.90 8.82
CA GLU A 212 -5.51 5.86 7.78
C GLU A 212 -5.22 4.43 7.34
N PHE A 213 -4.95 3.52 8.28
CA PHE A 213 -4.63 2.12 7.93
C PHE A 213 -5.79 1.43 7.22
N LEU A 214 -7.02 1.60 7.69
CA LEU A 214 -8.20 0.97 7.10
C LEU A 214 -8.50 1.52 5.70
N ASP A 215 -8.36 2.82 5.47
CA ASP A 215 -8.48 3.42 4.14
C ASP A 215 -7.43 2.87 3.18
N ARG A 216 -6.16 2.81 3.62
CA ARG A 216 -5.08 2.27 2.79
C ARG A 216 -5.29 0.80 2.47
N LEU A 217 -5.72 0.00 3.44
CA LEU A 217 -6.02 -1.41 3.25
C LEU A 217 -7.18 -1.61 2.26
N ASP A 218 -8.26 -0.83 2.39
CA ASP A 218 -9.37 -0.88 1.44
C ASP A 218 -8.92 -0.49 0.03
N PHE A 219 -8.14 0.58 -0.12
CA PHE A 219 -7.56 0.92 -1.42
C PHE A 219 -6.75 -0.24 -2.01
N TYR A 220 -5.86 -0.85 -1.22
CA TYR A 220 -5.02 -1.92 -1.74
C TYR A 220 -5.84 -3.14 -2.14
N LYS A 221 -6.85 -3.50 -1.34
CA LYS A 221 -7.73 -4.64 -1.58
C LYS A 221 -8.70 -4.39 -2.74
N SER A 222 -9.39 -3.27 -2.72
CA SER A 222 -10.56 -2.98 -3.56
C SER A 222 -10.21 -2.28 -4.87
N SER A 223 -9.05 -1.61 -4.95
CA SER A 223 -8.61 -0.87 -6.15
C SER A 223 -7.27 -1.39 -6.70
N TRP A 224 -6.22 -1.40 -5.86
CA TRP A 224 -4.87 -1.72 -6.34
C TRP A 224 -4.70 -3.19 -6.75
N LEU A 225 -5.16 -4.16 -5.96
CA LEU A 225 -5.04 -5.59 -6.29
C LEU A 225 -5.77 -5.94 -7.60
N PRO A 226 -7.06 -5.57 -7.80
CA PRO A 226 -7.77 -5.83 -9.05
C PRO A 226 -7.12 -5.16 -10.28
N ALA A 227 -6.48 -3.99 -10.09
CA ALA A 227 -5.82 -3.28 -11.17
C ALA A 227 -4.72 -4.11 -11.86
N ARG A 228 -4.09 -5.06 -11.14
CA ARG A 228 -3.07 -5.93 -11.71
C ARG A 228 -3.55 -6.66 -12.97
N ALA A 229 -4.76 -7.21 -12.95
CA ALA A 229 -5.33 -7.94 -14.09
C ALA A 229 -5.55 -7.00 -15.29
N VAL A 230 -6.04 -5.78 -15.03
CA VAL A 230 -6.25 -4.74 -16.05
C VAL A 230 -4.93 -4.34 -16.70
N VAL A 231 -3.89 -4.10 -15.89
CA VAL A 231 -2.55 -3.74 -16.38
C VAL A 231 -1.93 -4.89 -17.16
N GLN A 232 -2.03 -6.13 -16.66
CA GLN A 232 -1.51 -7.30 -17.35
C GLN A 232 -2.17 -7.48 -18.72
N GLU A 233 -3.48 -7.27 -18.82
CA GLU A 233 -4.19 -7.35 -20.10
C GLU A 233 -3.76 -6.22 -21.05
N ALA A 234 -3.65 -4.98 -20.56
CA ALA A 234 -3.18 -3.86 -21.37
C ALA A 234 -1.76 -4.10 -21.91
N VAL A 235 -0.85 -4.66 -21.09
CA VAL A 235 0.49 -5.06 -21.52
C VAL A 235 0.41 -6.12 -22.63
N LYS A 236 -0.45 -7.13 -22.51
CA LYS A 236 -0.59 -8.18 -23.55
C LYS A 236 -1.18 -7.63 -24.85
N GLN A 237 -2.12 -6.68 -24.77
CA GLN A 237 -2.79 -6.11 -25.94
C GLN A 237 -2.04 -4.94 -26.58
N ARG A 238 -0.90 -4.50 -26.03
CA ARG A 238 -0.16 -3.31 -26.49
C ARG A 238 0.15 -3.30 -28.00
N HIS A 239 0.46 -4.46 -28.60
CA HIS A 239 0.73 -4.55 -30.05
C HIS A 239 -0.51 -4.34 -30.94
N LYS A 240 -1.73 -4.49 -30.38
CA LYS A 240 -2.98 -4.12 -31.07
C LYS A 240 -3.27 -2.63 -30.96
N VAL A 241 -2.77 -1.97 -29.92
CA VAL A 241 -2.87 -0.51 -29.75
C VAL A 241 -1.90 0.17 -30.71
N ASP A 242 -0.62 -0.25 -30.67
CA ASP A 242 0.40 0.23 -31.57
C ASP A 242 1.39 -0.90 -31.92
N PRO A 243 1.72 -1.12 -33.21
CA PRO A 243 2.63 -2.20 -33.61
C PRO A 243 4.00 -2.16 -32.92
N SER A 244 4.50 -0.98 -32.51
CA SER A 244 5.76 -0.85 -31.76
C SER A 244 5.75 -1.65 -30.45
N GLY A 245 4.58 -1.83 -29.84
CA GLY A 245 4.46 -2.34 -28.48
C GLY A 245 4.94 -1.38 -27.39
N GLU A 246 5.24 -0.13 -27.72
CA GLU A 246 5.72 0.90 -26.78
C GLU A 246 4.57 1.72 -26.18
N VAL A 247 3.34 1.50 -26.66
CA VAL A 247 2.13 2.18 -26.19
C VAL A 247 1.13 1.13 -25.72
N MET A 248 0.62 1.30 -24.50
CA MET A 248 -0.53 0.52 -24.03
C MET A 248 -1.72 1.44 -23.73
N MET A 249 -2.89 0.84 -23.58
CA MET A 249 -4.13 1.59 -23.41
C MET A 249 -5.03 0.96 -22.35
N PHE A 250 -5.69 1.80 -21.56
CA PHE A 250 -6.78 1.42 -20.69
C PHE A 250 -8.11 1.91 -21.25
N SER A 251 -9.15 1.09 -21.08
CA SER A 251 -10.52 1.44 -21.45
C SER A 251 -11.14 2.50 -20.52
N GLN A 252 -10.59 2.67 -19.31
CA GLN A 252 -11.04 3.63 -18.31
C GLN A 252 -9.85 4.29 -17.61
N GLY A 253 -10.00 5.55 -17.23
CA GLY A 253 -9.03 6.26 -16.39
C GLY A 253 -9.06 5.83 -14.93
N GLY A 254 -8.04 6.24 -14.16
CA GLY A 254 -7.98 6.02 -12.71
C GLY A 254 -7.37 4.68 -12.25
N CYS A 255 -6.98 3.80 -13.17
CA CYS A 255 -6.29 2.55 -12.83
C CYS A 255 -4.92 2.83 -12.18
N PRO A 256 -4.61 2.29 -10.98
CA PRO A 256 -3.29 2.43 -10.35
C PRO A 256 -2.27 1.50 -11.04
N TRP A 257 -1.70 1.95 -12.15
CA TRP A 257 -0.94 1.07 -13.06
C TRP A 257 0.56 0.98 -12.80
N LYS A 258 1.18 1.97 -12.15
CA LYS A 258 2.66 2.14 -12.09
C LYS A 258 3.37 0.93 -11.50
N GLU A 259 3.13 0.61 -10.24
CA GLU A 259 3.79 -0.53 -9.57
C GLU A 259 3.58 -1.84 -10.34
N HIS A 260 2.34 -2.09 -10.80
CA HIS A 260 2.01 -3.29 -11.57
C HIS A 260 2.77 -3.36 -12.89
N LEU A 261 2.85 -2.27 -13.65
CA LEU A 261 3.57 -2.24 -14.92
C LEU A 261 5.03 -2.63 -14.74
N PHE A 262 5.72 -2.02 -13.77
CA PHE A 262 7.13 -2.32 -13.52
C PHE A 262 7.37 -3.77 -13.06
N ALA A 263 6.45 -4.34 -12.28
CA ALA A 263 6.53 -5.75 -11.90
C ALA A 263 6.26 -6.66 -13.11
N LEU A 264 5.19 -6.39 -13.85
CA LEU A 264 4.75 -7.20 -14.99
C LEU A 264 5.73 -7.17 -16.16
N GLU A 265 6.43 -6.06 -16.42
CA GLU A 265 7.47 -6.02 -17.45
C GLU A 265 8.61 -7.00 -17.15
N LYS A 266 8.99 -7.16 -15.87
CA LYS A 266 9.99 -8.16 -15.45
C LYS A 266 9.45 -9.57 -15.55
N GLU A 267 8.25 -9.80 -14.99
CA GLU A 267 7.63 -11.13 -14.93
C GLU A 267 7.29 -11.69 -16.32
N LEU A 268 6.79 -10.83 -17.21
CA LEU A 268 6.42 -11.20 -18.59
C LEU A 268 7.59 -11.05 -19.57
N GLN A 269 8.78 -10.68 -19.09
CA GLN A 269 9.99 -10.50 -19.90
C GLN A 269 9.75 -9.59 -21.10
N VAL A 270 9.15 -8.43 -20.85
CA VAL A 270 8.84 -7.44 -21.89
C VAL A 270 10.15 -6.84 -22.42
N GLU A 271 10.55 -7.24 -23.63
CA GLU A 271 11.79 -6.78 -24.28
C GLU A 271 11.73 -5.32 -24.71
N THR A 272 10.56 -4.87 -25.22
CA THR A 272 10.32 -3.50 -25.65
C THR A 272 9.60 -2.73 -24.55
N PRO A 273 10.28 -1.83 -23.81
CA PRO A 273 9.68 -1.15 -22.68
C PRO A 273 8.54 -0.24 -23.10
N ILE A 274 7.44 -0.26 -22.34
CA ILE A 274 6.29 0.61 -22.61
C ILE A 274 6.66 2.05 -22.22
N LYS A 275 6.42 3.01 -23.11
CA LYS A 275 6.79 4.42 -22.96
C LYS A 275 5.59 5.33 -22.73
N PHE A 276 4.44 4.98 -23.30
CA PHE A 276 3.21 5.77 -23.18
C PHE A 276 2.01 4.91 -22.79
N ILE A 277 1.09 5.54 -22.06
CA ILE A 277 -0.18 4.97 -21.67
C ILE A 277 -1.29 5.90 -22.10
N LEU A 278 -2.30 5.35 -22.77
CA LEU A 278 -3.49 6.06 -23.19
C LEU A 278 -4.69 5.66 -22.33
N TYR A 279 -5.51 6.63 -21.92
CA TYR A 279 -6.76 6.36 -21.19
C TYR A 279 -7.72 7.55 -21.27
N PRO A 280 -9.04 7.32 -21.18
CA PRO A 280 -10.01 8.40 -21.12
C PRO A 280 -10.00 9.07 -19.72
N ASP A 281 -10.21 10.38 -19.68
CA ASP A 281 -10.52 11.12 -18.46
C ASP A 281 -12.03 11.15 -18.18
N GLN A 282 -12.41 11.80 -17.07
CA GLN A 282 -13.80 11.87 -16.63
C GLN A 282 -14.73 12.63 -17.59
N ASN A 283 -14.17 13.42 -18.51
CA ASN A 283 -14.93 14.18 -19.51
C ASN A 283 -14.99 13.45 -20.87
N GLY A 284 -14.48 12.22 -20.94
CA GLY A 284 -14.42 11.45 -22.20
C GLY A 284 -13.29 11.88 -23.14
N HIS A 285 -12.43 12.82 -22.72
CA HIS A 285 -11.23 13.18 -23.46
C HIS A 285 -10.13 12.16 -23.18
N TRP A 286 -9.12 12.10 -24.05
CA TRP A 286 -8.05 11.13 -23.95
C TRP A 286 -6.77 11.74 -23.42
N ARG A 287 -6.14 11.00 -22.50
CA ARG A 287 -4.85 11.34 -21.92
C ARG A 287 -3.77 10.47 -22.54
N ILE A 288 -2.63 11.10 -22.75
CA ILE A 288 -1.36 10.45 -23.04
C ILE A 288 -0.44 10.71 -21.87
N GLN A 289 -0.07 9.67 -21.14
CA GLN A 289 0.81 9.75 -19.98
C GLN A 289 2.13 9.01 -20.24
N CYS A 290 3.25 9.64 -19.89
CA CYS A 290 4.56 9.05 -20.01
C CYS A 290 4.80 8.03 -18.89
N VAL A 291 5.47 6.92 -19.21
CA VAL A 291 5.95 5.97 -18.20
C VAL A 291 7.25 6.52 -17.58
N PRO A 292 7.34 6.60 -16.24
CA PRO A 292 8.57 7.07 -15.58
C PRO A 292 9.73 6.08 -15.80
N ALA A 293 10.96 6.56 -15.68
CA ALA A 293 12.16 5.73 -15.79
C ALA A 293 12.29 4.75 -14.61
N GLY A 294 11.84 5.15 -13.41
CA GLY A 294 11.75 4.31 -12.23
C GLY A 294 10.51 4.60 -11.39
N LEU A 295 10.19 3.70 -10.45
CA LEU A 295 9.20 3.98 -9.41
C LEU A 295 9.72 5.17 -8.59
N ASN A 296 8.88 6.20 -8.42
CA ASN A 296 9.19 7.45 -7.70
C ASN A 296 10.22 8.39 -8.35
N THR A 297 10.46 8.29 -9.65
CA THR A 297 11.29 9.26 -10.40
C THR A 297 10.44 10.26 -11.18
N PHE A 298 10.86 11.52 -11.26
CA PHE A 298 10.26 12.52 -12.17
C PHE A 298 10.71 12.37 -13.62
N GLN A 299 11.80 11.64 -13.87
CA GLN A 299 12.29 11.38 -15.22
C GLN A 299 11.39 10.37 -15.94
N ASN A 300 11.00 10.67 -17.17
CA ASN A 300 10.25 9.76 -18.03
C ASN A 300 11.19 8.90 -18.86
N ARG A 301 10.74 7.71 -19.28
CA ARG A 301 11.44 6.92 -20.31
C ARG A 301 11.56 7.72 -21.61
N VAL A 302 10.45 8.33 -22.01
CA VAL A 302 10.36 9.33 -23.08
C VAL A 302 9.34 10.38 -22.65
N SER A 303 9.71 11.65 -22.74
CA SER A 303 8.78 12.77 -22.52
C SER A 303 8.16 13.21 -23.84
N LEU A 304 6.97 13.80 -23.77
CA LEU A 304 6.34 14.47 -24.92
C LEU A 304 7.26 15.55 -25.50
N LEU A 305 7.12 15.77 -26.82
CA LEU A 305 7.96 16.67 -27.60
C LEU A 305 8.13 18.03 -26.93
N GLU A 306 9.36 18.52 -26.92
CA GLU A 306 9.70 19.76 -26.23
C GLU A 306 8.93 20.95 -26.80
N GLU A 307 8.78 21.02 -28.13
CA GLU A 307 8.01 22.08 -28.77
C GLU A 307 6.53 22.10 -28.37
N TRP A 308 5.95 21.00 -27.87
CA TRP A 308 4.55 20.96 -27.46
C TRP A 308 4.33 21.42 -26.02
N ARG A 309 5.37 21.41 -25.19
CA ARG A 309 5.24 21.56 -23.74
C ARG A 309 4.72 22.94 -23.35
N GLY A 310 3.67 22.97 -22.53
CA GLY A 310 3.03 24.21 -22.07
C GLY A 310 2.04 24.80 -23.07
N ILE A 311 1.91 24.22 -24.26
CA ILE A 311 0.97 24.68 -25.30
C ILE A 311 -0.37 23.96 -25.14
N ARG A 312 -1.45 24.66 -25.51
CA ARG A 312 -2.83 24.23 -25.29
C ARG A 312 -3.69 24.43 -26.52
N ASP A 313 -4.78 23.67 -26.56
CA ASP A 313 -5.93 23.85 -27.44
C ASP A 313 -5.56 24.01 -28.93
N GLU A 314 -6.13 24.99 -29.63
CA GLU A 314 -5.93 25.18 -31.07
C GLU A 314 -4.47 25.48 -31.41
N ALA A 315 -3.75 26.25 -30.59
CA ALA A 315 -2.33 26.54 -30.81
C ALA A 315 -1.48 25.25 -30.80
N LEU A 316 -1.81 24.29 -29.94
CA LEU A 316 -1.16 22.98 -29.95
C LEU A 316 -1.59 22.16 -31.18
N SER A 317 -2.84 22.29 -31.60
CA SER A 317 -3.35 21.57 -32.79
C SER A 317 -2.69 22.07 -34.07
N GLU A 318 -2.52 23.38 -34.22
CA GLU A 318 -1.82 24.02 -35.33
C GLU A 318 -0.33 23.64 -35.34
N LEU A 319 0.35 23.76 -34.19
CA LEU A 319 1.77 23.46 -34.07
C LEU A 319 2.06 21.98 -34.32
N SER A 320 1.29 21.09 -33.69
CA SER A 320 1.49 19.66 -33.83
C SER A 320 0.95 19.13 -35.15
N GLY A 321 0.04 19.82 -35.82
CA GLY A 321 -0.73 19.27 -36.94
C GLY A 321 -1.62 18.09 -36.54
N ILE A 322 -1.93 17.93 -35.25
CA ILE A 322 -2.86 16.92 -34.71
C ILE A 322 -4.10 17.66 -34.24
N LYS A 323 -5.26 17.36 -34.82
CA LYS A 323 -6.52 18.04 -34.48
C LYS A 323 -6.93 17.77 -33.04
N GLU A 324 -7.69 18.71 -32.47
CA GLU A 324 -8.37 18.57 -31.19
C GLU A 324 -7.44 18.29 -30.00
N CYS A 325 -6.21 18.80 -30.07
CA CYS A 325 -5.32 18.81 -28.92
C CYS A 325 -5.91 19.66 -27.80
N ILE A 326 -5.66 19.25 -26.55
CA ILE A 326 -6.12 19.98 -25.34
C ILE A 326 -4.93 20.63 -24.66
N PHE A 327 -3.88 19.86 -24.34
CA PHE A 327 -2.65 20.43 -23.77
C PHE A 327 -1.49 19.42 -23.78
N VAL A 328 -0.27 19.93 -23.56
CA VAL A 328 0.87 19.17 -23.01
C VAL A 328 1.42 19.91 -21.80
N HIS A 329 1.64 19.19 -20.70
CA HIS A 329 2.19 19.80 -19.47
C HIS A 329 3.59 20.37 -19.75
N ALA A 330 3.98 21.45 -19.08
CA ALA A 330 5.27 22.11 -19.30
C ALA A 330 6.49 21.18 -19.08
N ALA A 331 6.39 20.24 -18.14
CA ALA A 331 7.41 19.21 -17.93
C ALA A 331 7.33 18.01 -18.91
N GLY A 332 6.33 17.97 -19.80
CA GLY A 332 6.22 16.95 -20.87
C GLY A 332 5.78 15.55 -20.42
N PHE A 333 5.36 15.35 -19.17
CA PHE A 333 5.00 14.01 -18.66
C PHE A 333 3.57 13.56 -19.01
N ILE A 334 2.67 14.49 -19.36
CA ILE A 334 1.29 14.20 -19.70
C ILE A 334 0.76 15.21 -20.72
N GLY A 335 -0.12 14.74 -21.60
CA GLY A 335 -0.89 15.58 -22.50
C GLY A 335 -2.32 15.06 -22.64
N GLY A 336 -3.10 15.72 -23.49
CA GLY A 336 -4.42 15.21 -23.85
C GLY A 336 -4.93 15.73 -25.18
N ASN A 337 -5.85 14.95 -25.73
CA ASN A 337 -6.56 15.19 -26.98
C ASN A 337 -8.04 14.84 -26.74
N LYS A 338 -8.97 15.39 -27.51
CA LYS A 338 -10.39 15.01 -27.39
C LYS A 338 -10.65 13.57 -27.87
N THR A 339 -9.79 13.03 -28.73
CA THR A 339 -9.96 11.71 -29.36
C THR A 339 -8.87 10.72 -28.96
N GLN A 340 -9.21 9.43 -29.00
CA GLN A 340 -8.25 8.34 -28.77
C GLN A 340 -7.16 8.34 -29.83
N GLU A 341 -7.57 8.52 -31.09
CA GLU A 341 -6.71 8.53 -32.26
C GLU A 341 -5.71 9.69 -32.20
N GLY A 342 -6.16 10.87 -31.80
CA GLY A 342 -5.29 12.03 -31.60
C GLY A 342 -4.28 11.81 -30.48
N ALA A 343 -4.68 11.23 -29.35
CA ALA A 343 -3.75 10.90 -28.26
C ALA A 343 -2.71 9.84 -28.68
N LEU A 344 -3.12 8.84 -29.47
CA LEU A 344 -2.21 7.84 -30.03
C LEU A 344 -1.24 8.45 -31.04
N GLU A 345 -1.71 9.37 -31.88
CA GLU A 345 -0.87 10.09 -32.83
C GLU A 345 0.17 10.96 -32.12
N MET A 346 -0.19 11.60 -31.00
CA MET A 346 0.76 12.32 -30.16
C MET A 346 1.88 11.39 -29.64
N ALA A 347 1.54 10.16 -29.21
CA ALA A 347 2.52 9.17 -28.78
C ALA A 347 3.45 8.78 -29.94
N ARG A 348 2.89 8.46 -31.10
CA ARG A 348 3.63 8.03 -32.30
C ARG A 348 4.64 9.06 -32.76
N ARG A 349 4.24 10.33 -32.88
CA ARG A 349 5.17 11.40 -33.28
C ARG A 349 6.28 11.60 -32.28
N THR A 350 5.97 11.49 -30.98
CA THR A 350 6.97 11.56 -29.93
C THR A 350 7.96 10.40 -30.04
N LEU A 351 7.49 9.16 -30.24
CA LEU A 351 8.34 7.98 -30.43
C LEU A 351 9.22 8.10 -31.68
N GLN A 352 8.66 8.58 -32.79
CA GLN A 352 9.38 8.76 -34.05
C GLN A 352 10.53 9.77 -33.89
N ALA A 353 10.26 10.94 -33.32
CA ALA A 353 11.30 11.95 -33.08
C ALA A 353 12.37 11.43 -32.10
N PHE A 354 11.97 10.71 -31.05
CA PHE A 354 12.90 10.09 -30.11
C PHE A 354 13.83 9.08 -30.79
N ALA A 355 13.30 8.23 -31.66
CA ALA A 355 14.09 7.25 -32.42
C ALA A 355 15.07 7.92 -33.41
N GLN A 356 14.69 9.05 -34.02
CA GLN A 356 15.58 9.82 -34.89
C GLN A 356 16.74 10.45 -34.12
N CYS A 357 16.46 11.04 -32.94
CA CYS A 357 17.48 11.62 -32.08
C CYS A 357 18.47 10.57 -31.55
N THR A 358 17.99 9.39 -31.13
CA THR A 358 18.87 8.32 -30.64
C THR A 358 19.73 7.74 -31.76
N ALA A 359 19.18 7.59 -32.98
CA ALA A 359 19.94 7.13 -34.15
C ALA A 359 21.02 8.14 -34.60
N ALA A 360 20.78 9.45 -34.42
CA ALA A 360 21.77 10.48 -34.70
C ALA A 360 22.92 10.48 -33.67
N ASN A 361 22.60 10.31 -32.39
CA ASN A 361 23.59 10.29 -31.30
C ASN A 361 24.40 8.99 -31.20
N GLY A 362 23.89 7.87 -31.72
CA GLY A 362 24.60 6.58 -31.76
C GLY A 362 25.60 6.43 -32.91
N LYS A 363 25.77 7.46 -33.76
CA LYS A 363 26.70 7.49 -34.90
C LYS A 363 27.95 8.36 -34.66
N SER A 364 28.19 8.82 -33.43
CA SER A 364 29.38 9.61 -33.06
C SER A 364 30.46 8.78 -32.40
#